data_AF-A0A4Y8Q8A0-F1
#
_entry.id   AF-A0A4Y8Q8A0-F1
#
_cell.length_a   1.000
_cell.length_b   1.000
_cell.length_c   1.000
_cell.angle_alpha   90.00
_cell.angle_beta   90.00
_cell.angle_gamma   90.00
#
_symmetry.space_group_name_H-M   'P 1'
#
loop_
_entity.id
_entity.type
_entity.pdbx_description
1 polymer ?
#
loop_
_entity_poly.entity_id
_entity_poly.type
_entity_poly.pdbx_seq_one_letter_code
_entity_poly.pdbx_strand_id
1 'polypeptide(L)'
;MGEIMNTVLYVALGFLDIVVVFAFLFKIYRWPFWGYAREIAAIALTLSIISWVDRVVFQWADWDATVQYGLVILSLKLLFRVRWNRAFTLATVGYLAFVSTQNVVYALLLVTNMVNMADAQITQGAGTYLIQICTHLVSLLICLALYYGGYGFSYISVPPHDRKKELASNVQRVISALNVLAALILASTMYWVMNYYQHVYIIVPSALLALFLLIVVSRKRESAQ
;
A
#
# COMPACT_ATOMS: atom_id res chain seq x y z
N MET A 1 -9.51 -22.70 21.17
CA MET A 1 -8.31 -22.94 20.32
C MET A 1 -8.44 -22.32 18.93
N GLY A 2 -9.60 -22.42 18.27
CA GLY A 2 -9.85 -21.80 16.95
C GLY A 2 -9.74 -20.26 16.90
N GLU A 3 -10.26 -19.54 17.90
CA GLU A 3 -10.21 -18.07 17.89
C GLU A 3 -8.79 -17.49 18.05
N ILE A 4 -7.95 -18.14 18.87
CA ILE A 4 -6.54 -17.75 19.04
C ILE A 4 -5.79 -17.97 17.72
N MET A 5 -6.03 -19.10 17.06
CA MET A 5 -5.42 -19.42 15.76
C MET A 5 -5.82 -18.39 14.68
N ASN A 6 -7.09 -18.02 14.60
CA ASN A 6 -7.57 -17.00 13.65
C ASN A 6 -6.97 -15.62 13.94
N THR A 7 -6.81 -15.27 15.21
CA THR A 7 -6.17 -14.02 15.62
C THR A 7 -4.69 -13.97 15.23
N VAL A 8 -3.95 -15.06 15.52
CA VAL A 8 -2.52 -15.16 15.14
C VAL A 8 -2.37 -15.10 13.63
N LEU A 9 -3.22 -15.80 12.87
CA LEU A 9 -3.19 -15.79 11.42
C LEU A 9 -3.51 -14.38 10.87
N TYR A 10 -4.52 -13.71 11.43
CA TYR A 10 -4.86 -12.34 11.05
C TYR A 10 -3.69 -11.38 11.25
N VAL A 11 -3.05 -11.40 12.43
CA VAL A 11 -1.91 -10.54 12.74
C VAL A 11 -0.71 -10.86 11.85
N ALA A 12 -0.47 -12.14 11.55
CA ALA A 12 0.61 -12.57 10.66
C ALA A 12 0.38 -12.12 9.21
N LEU A 13 -0.84 -12.24 8.70
CA LEU A 13 -1.18 -11.77 7.35
C LEU A 13 -1.16 -10.24 7.27
N GLY A 14 -1.66 -9.54 8.29
CA GLY A 14 -1.56 -8.08 8.39
C GLY A 14 -0.11 -7.59 8.49
N PHE A 15 0.76 -8.33 9.17
CA PHE A 15 2.20 -8.06 9.17
C PHE A 15 2.76 -8.15 7.75
N LEU A 16 2.41 -9.20 7.01
CA LEU A 16 2.85 -9.38 5.63
C LEU A 16 2.31 -8.29 4.70
N ASP A 17 1.06 -7.83 4.87
CA ASP A 17 0.49 -6.70 4.12
C ASP A 17 1.41 -5.47 4.21
N ILE A 18 1.80 -5.08 5.42
CA ILE A 18 2.67 -3.92 5.64
C ILE A 18 4.08 -4.16 5.07
N VAL A 19 4.66 -5.35 5.27
CA VAL A 19 5.97 -5.69 4.68
C VAL A 19 5.94 -5.55 3.15
N VAL A 20 4.87 -6.00 2.50
CA VAL A 20 4.69 -5.92 1.05
C VAL A 20 4.49 -4.47 0.59
N VAL A 21 3.73 -3.65 1.33
CA VAL A 21 3.62 -2.20 1.06
C VAL A 21 5.00 -1.53 1.08
N PHE A 22 5.81 -1.83 2.10
CA PHE A 22 7.18 -1.34 2.16
C PHE A 22 8.07 -1.93 1.05
N ALA A 23 7.87 -3.19 0.65
CA ALA A 23 8.59 -3.79 -0.47
C ALA A 23 8.29 -3.03 -1.77
N PHE A 24 7.04 -2.69 -2.06
CA PHE A 24 6.67 -1.87 -3.20
C PHE A 24 7.33 -0.50 -3.14
N LEU A 25 7.19 0.20 -2.01
CA LEU A 25 7.80 1.52 -1.81
C LEU A 25 9.31 1.48 -2.08
N PHE A 26 10.01 0.52 -1.50
CA PHE A 26 11.45 0.42 -1.61
C PHE A 26 11.88 0.02 -3.02
N LYS A 27 11.19 -0.92 -3.67
CA LYS A 27 11.56 -1.38 -5.01
C LYS A 27 11.23 -0.37 -6.09
N ILE A 28 10.06 0.29 -6.01
CA ILE A 28 9.68 1.36 -6.96
C ILE A 28 10.66 2.53 -6.88
N TYR A 29 11.20 2.85 -5.69
CA TYR A 29 12.16 3.94 -5.51
C TYR A 29 13.62 3.50 -5.37
N ARG A 30 13.93 2.25 -5.73
CA ARG A 30 15.28 1.65 -5.70
C ARG A 30 16.01 1.80 -4.35
N TRP A 31 15.28 1.81 -3.24
CA TRP A 31 15.86 1.80 -1.90
C TRP A 31 16.26 0.38 -1.50
N PRO A 32 17.34 0.21 -0.71
CA PRO A 32 17.83 -1.11 -0.31
C PRO A 32 16.94 -1.72 0.77
N PHE A 33 15.94 -2.53 0.36
CA PHE A 33 14.97 -3.18 1.27
C PHE A 33 15.64 -3.92 2.44
N TRP A 34 16.64 -4.77 2.15
CA TRP A 34 17.32 -5.58 3.16
C TRP A 34 18.13 -4.76 4.17
N GLY A 35 18.54 -3.55 3.80
CA GLY A 35 19.26 -2.65 4.70
C GLY A 35 18.39 -2.10 5.83
N TYR A 36 17.06 -2.13 5.65
CA TYR A 36 16.08 -1.58 6.60
C TYR A 36 15.07 -2.62 7.08
N ALA A 37 15.39 -3.92 6.92
CA ALA A 37 14.46 -4.99 7.22
C ALA A 37 14.03 -5.02 8.69
N ARG A 38 14.90 -4.58 9.62
CA ARG A 38 14.60 -4.52 11.06
C ARG A 38 13.58 -3.43 11.37
N GLU A 39 13.77 -2.25 10.80
CA GLU A 39 12.86 -1.11 10.93
C GLU A 39 11.51 -1.44 10.29
N ILE A 40 11.52 -2.04 9.09
CA ILE A 40 10.30 -2.48 8.41
C ILE A 40 9.56 -3.54 9.24
N ALA A 41 10.26 -4.52 9.81
CA ALA A 41 9.65 -5.54 10.65
C ALA A 41 9.03 -4.93 11.92
N ALA A 42 9.71 -3.98 12.57
CA ALA A 42 9.17 -3.29 13.75
C ALA A 42 7.91 -2.47 13.40
N ILE A 43 7.92 -1.76 12.27
CA ILE A 43 6.75 -1.02 11.75
C ILE A 43 5.62 -1.99 11.45
N ALA A 44 5.87 -3.04 10.68
CA ALA A 44 4.87 -4.01 10.26
C ALA A 44 4.19 -4.69 11.45
N LEU A 45 4.96 -5.05 12.48
CA LEU A 45 4.41 -5.63 13.70
C LEU A 45 3.54 -4.64 14.47
N THR A 46 4.00 -3.38 14.58
CA THR A 46 3.24 -2.34 15.28
C THR A 46 1.92 -2.05 14.56
N LEU A 47 1.98 -1.89 13.24
CA LEU A 47 0.83 -1.56 12.40
C LEU A 47 -0.16 -2.72 12.31
N SER A 48 0.29 -3.98 12.27
CA SER A 48 -0.61 -5.14 12.28
C SER A 48 -1.36 -5.29 13.61
N ILE A 49 -0.72 -4.99 14.74
CA ILE A 49 -1.38 -4.94 16.04
C ILE A 49 -2.41 -3.82 16.08
N ILE A 50 -2.05 -2.61 15.63
CA ILE A 50 -3.00 -1.49 15.56
C ILE A 50 -4.20 -1.85 14.67
N SER A 51 -3.97 -2.49 13.52
CA SER A 51 -5.04 -2.92 12.63
C SER A 51 -5.98 -3.91 13.31
N TRP A 52 -5.42 -4.86 14.07
CA TRP A 52 -6.24 -5.79 14.85
C TRP A 52 -7.08 -5.07 15.90
N VAL A 53 -6.52 -4.09 16.61
CA VAL A 53 -7.27 -3.26 17.58
C VAL A 53 -8.39 -2.49 16.88
N ASP A 54 -8.10 -1.84 15.75
CA ASP A 54 -9.08 -1.06 15.00
C ASP A 54 -10.26 -1.92 14.53
N ARG A 55 -9.98 -3.11 13.96
CA ARG A 55 -11.04 -3.96 13.39
C ARG A 55 -11.76 -4.81 14.42
N VAL A 56 -11.09 -5.29 15.46
CA VAL A 56 -11.67 -6.23 16.44
C VAL A 56 -12.18 -5.53 17.70
N VAL A 57 -11.42 -4.56 18.23
CA VAL A 57 -11.78 -3.88 19.48
C VAL A 57 -12.69 -2.69 19.19
N PHE A 58 -12.31 -1.82 18.25
CA PHE A 58 -13.10 -0.63 17.91
C PHE A 58 -14.18 -0.87 16.87
N GLN A 59 -14.13 -2.00 16.14
CA GLN A 59 -15.05 -2.30 15.04
C GLN A 59 -15.06 -1.20 13.95
N TRP A 60 -13.91 -0.55 13.75
CA TRP A 60 -13.70 0.53 12.77
C TRP A 60 -12.98 0.02 11.52
N ALA A 61 -13.43 -1.13 11.00
CA ALA A 61 -12.84 -1.74 9.81
C ALA A 61 -12.82 -0.82 8.58
N ASP A 62 -13.80 0.06 8.45
CA ASP A 62 -13.90 1.04 7.35
C ASP A 62 -12.75 2.06 7.33
N TRP A 63 -12.20 2.39 8.50
CA TRP A 63 -11.17 3.41 8.66
C TRP A 63 -9.76 2.84 8.75
N ASP A 64 -9.62 1.54 8.99
CA ASP A 64 -8.33 0.88 9.19
C ASP A 64 -7.34 1.20 8.06
N ALA A 65 -7.72 1.06 6.78
CA ALA A 65 -6.82 1.39 5.67
C ALA A 65 -6.34 2.85 5.68
N THR A 66 -7.19 3.79 6.08
CA THR A 66 -6.85 5.21 6.21
C THR A 66 -5.86 5.44 7.35
N VAL A 67 -6.10 4.80 8.50
CA VAL A 67 -5.22 4.86 9.67
C VAL A 67 -3.85 4.27 9.33
N GLN A 68 -3.82 3.09 8.72
CA GLN A 68 -2.58 2.41 8.32
C GLN A 68 -1.78 3.23 7.31
N TYR A 69 -2.45 3.82 6.32
CA TYR A 69 -1.81 4.74 5.37
C TYR A 69 -1.16 5.94 6.06
N GLY A 70 -1.88 6.59 6.99
CA GLY A 70 -1.35 7.67 7.82
C GLY A 70 -0.14 7.25 8.65
N LEU A 71 -0.20 6.08 9.28
CA LEU A 71 0.89 5.52 10.08
C LEU A 71 2.13 5.17 9.24
N VAL A 72 1.96 4.74 7.99
CA VAL A 72 3.10 4.54 7.06
C VAL A 72 3.77 5.87 6.72
N ILE A 73 3.00 6.95 6.47
CA ILE A 73 3.57 8.29 6.26
C ILE A 73 4.36 8.74 7.49
N LEU A 74 3.79 8.57 8.69
CA LEU A 74 4.45 8.91 9.94
C LEU A 74 5.73 8.08 10.14
N SER A 75 5.71 6.79 9.82
CA SER A 75 6.87 5.91 9.92
C SER A 75 7.99 6.35 8.98
N LEU A 76 7.67 6.71 7.74
CA LEU A 76 8.63 7.27 6.78
C LEU A 76 9.23 8.60 7.28
N LYS A 77 8.43 9.43 7.96
CA LYS A 77 8.90 10.69 8.52
C LYS A 77 9.79 10.49 9.74
N LEU A 78 9.38 9.66 10.69
CA LEU A 78 10.03 9.54 12.00
C LEU A 78 11.26 8.63 11.95
N LEU A 79 11.13 7.45 11.34
CA LEU A 79 12.20 6.44 11.32
C LEU A 79 13.17 6.68 10.16
N PHE A 80 12.64 6.95 8.97
CA PHE A 80 13.46 7.17 7.76
C PHE A 80 13.82 8.64 7.52
N ARG A 81 13.36 9.55 8.39
CA ARG A 81 13.68 11.01 8.33
C ARG A 81 13.37 11.64 6.96
N VAL A 82 12.39 11.11 6.24
CA VAL A 82 12.00 11.61 4.92
C VAL A 82 11.24 12.92 5.06
N ARG A 83 11.42 13.87 4.12
CA ARG A 83 10.61 15.10 4.08
C ARG A 83 9.13 14.78 3.83
N TRP A 84 8.21 15.52 4.45
CA TRP A 84 6.77 15.27 4.37
C TRP A 84 6.24 15.06 2.94
N ASN A 85 6.57 15.99 2.03
CA ASN A 85 6.11 15.90 0.63
C ASN A 85 6.54 14.59 -0.05
N ARG A 86 7.73 14.08 0.28
CA ARG A 86 8.26 12.84 -0.29
C ARG A 86 7.74 11.61 0.44
N ALA A 87 7.63 11.66 1.76
CA ALA A 87 7.00 10.61 2.55
C ALA A 87 5.56 10.36 2.06
N PHE A 88 4.82 11.43 1.75
CA PHE A 88 3.49 11.35 1.18
C PHE A 88 3.51 10.66 -0.19
N THR A 89 4.33 11.11 -1.15
CA THR A 89 4.45 10.43 -2.46
C THR A 89 4.85 8.95 -2.32
N LEU A 90 5.86 8.65 -1.50
CA LEU A 90 6.35 7.29 -1.28
C LEU A 90 5.25 6.38 -0.72
N ALA A 91 4.58 6.82 0.34
CA ALA A 91 3.49 6.09 0.95
C ALA A 91 2.35 5.89 -0.05
N THR A 92 1.93 6.95 -0.75
CA THR A 92 0.83 6.89 -1.73
C THR A 92 1.11 5.89 -2.84
N VAL A 93 2.31 5.91 -3.42
CA VAL A 93 2.68 4.99 -4.51
C VAL A 93 2.79 3.56 -4.00
N GLY A 94 3.40 3.34 -2.84
CA GLY A 94 3.51 2.00 -2.24
C GLY A 94 2.15 1.40 -1.88
N TYR A 95 1.29 2.18 -1.23
CA TYR A 95 -0.06 1.74 -0.85
C TYR A 95 -0.95 1.53 -2.07
N LEU A 96 -0.95 2.44 -3.05
CA LEU A 96 -1.73 2.25 -4.27
C LEU A 96 -1.25 1.03 -5.04
N ALA A 97 0.06 0.79 -5.15
CA ALA A 97 0.57 -0.42 -5.80
C ALA A 97 0.05 -1.69 -5.13
N PHE A 98 0.04 -1.73 -3.80
CA PHE A 98 -0.51 -2.84 -3.03
C PHE A 98 -2.02 -2.99 -3.23
N VAL A 99 -2.80 -1.92 -2.99
CA VAL A 99 -4.27 -1.93 -3.11
C VAL A 99 -4.72 -2.26 -4.54
N SER A 100 -4.05 -1.70 -5.55
CA SER A 100 -4.29 -2.05 -6.95
C SER A 100 -4.02 -3.53 -7.22
N THR A 101 -2.93 -4.07 -6.68
CA THR A 101 -2.62 -5.51 -6.81
C THR A 101 -3.70 -6.36 -6.15
N GLN A 102 -4.08 -6.02 -4.91
CA GLN A 102 -5.15 -6.72 -4.18
C GLN A 102 -6.47 -6.71 -4.96
N ASN A 103 -6.84 -5.55 -5.50
CA ASN A 103 -8.07 -5.39 -6.28
C ASN A 103 -8.07 -6.22 -7.57
N VAL A 104 -6.94 -6.27 -8.27
CA VAL A 104 -6.79 -7.13 -9.47
C VAL A 104 -6.87 -8.60 -9.08
N VAL A 105 -6.17 -9.02 -8.02
CA VAL A 105 -6.21 -10.40 -7.51
C VAL A 105 -7.63 -10.80 -7.10
N TYR A 106 -8.31 -9.95 -6.32
CA TYR A 106 -9.68 -10.18 -5.91
C TYR A 106 -10.62 -10.32 -7.12
N ALA A 107 -10.53 -9.42 -8.10
CA ALA A 107 -11.33 -9.51 -9.32
C ALA A 107 -11.09 -10.83 -10.09
N LEU A 108 -9.83 -11.29 -10.17
CA LEU A 108 -9.50 -12.56 -10.81
C LEU A 108 -10.07 -13.75 -10.03
N LEU A 109 -9.95 -13.77 -8.70
CA LEU A 109 -10.50 -14.84 -7.86
C LEU A 109 -12.03 -14.89 -7.89
N LEU A 110 -12.68 -13.73 -8.05
CA LEU A 110 -14.13 -13.63 -8.20
C LEU A 110 -14.59 -14.23 -9.53
N VAL A 111 -13.89 -13.92 -10.64
CA VAL A 111 -14.21 -14.46 -11.98
C VAL A 111 -14.00 -15.98 -12.04
N THR A 112 -13.03 -16.52 -11.30
CA THR A 112 -12.81 -17.98 -11.21
C THR A 112 -13.73 -18.69 -10.21
N ASN A 113 -14.65 -17.96 -9.55
CA ASN A 113 -15.51 -18.46 -8.47
C ASN A 113 -14.75 -19.10 -7.29
N MET A 114 -13.48 -18.71 -7.07
CA MET A 114 -12.69 -19.17 -5.92
C MET A 114 -13.07 -18.42 -4.64
N VAL A 115 -13.62 -17.21 -4.78
CA VAL A 115 -14.17 -16.40 -3.70
C VAL A 115 -15.50 -15.80 -4.14
N ASN A 116 -16.32 -15.38 -3.18
CA ASN A 116 -17.56 -14.65 -3.41
C ASN A 116 -17.42 -13.18 -2.98
N MET A 117 -18.44 -12.37 -3.26
CA MET A 117 -18.39 -10.94 -2.94
C MET A 117 -18.37 -10.64 -1.43
N ALA A 118 -18.97 -11.50 -0.61
CA ALA A 118 -19.02 -11.32 0.84
C ALA A 118 -17.66 -11.60 1.51
N ASP A 119 -16.79 -12.40 0.89
CA ASP A 119 -15.46 -12.71 1.40
C ASP A 119 -14.55 -11.47 1.53
N ALA A 120 -14.84 -10.40 0.78
CA ALA A 120 -14.15 -9.12 0.88
C ALA A 120 -14.67 -8.22 2.01
N GLN A 121 -15.86 -8.49 2.55
CA GLN A 121 -16.51 -7.67 3.60
C GLN A 121 -16.26 -8.23 5.01
N ILE A 122 -15.93 -9.51 5.12
CA ILE A 122 -15.64 -10.14 6.42
C ILE A 122 -14.17 -9.94 6.80
N THR A 123 -13.90 -9.77 8.10
CA THR A 123 -12.54 -9.54 8.62
C THR A 123 -11.73 -10.83 8.74
N GLN A 124 -12.42 -11.97 8.91
CA GLN A 124 -11.80 -13.28 9.08
C GLN A 124 -12.62 -14.31 8.30
N GLY A 125 -11.94 -15.13 7.50
CA GLY A 125 -12.59 -16.16 6.70
C GLY A 125 -11.62 -16.76 5.68
N ALA A 126 -11.90 -17.99 5.24
CA ALA A 126 -11.06 -18.69 4.27
C ALA A 126 -10.90 -17.89 2.96
N GLY A 127 -11.99 -17.28 2.47
CA GLY A 127 -11.96 -16.42 1.28
C GLY A 127 -11.09 -15.17 1.47
N THR A 128 -11.21 -14.48 2.60
CA THR A 128 -10.38 -13.32 2.95
C THR A 128 -8.89 -13.69 3.01
N TYR A 129 -8.56 -14.80 3.67
CA TYR A 129 -7.18 -15.29 3.75
C TYR A 129 -6.63 -15.70 2.39
N LEU A 130 -7.46 -16.32 1.53
CA LEU A 130 -7.08 -16.65 0.16
C LEU A 130 -6.75 -15.39 -0.65
N ILE A 131 -7.59 -14.34 -0.55
CA ILE A 131 -7.35 -13.05 -1.20
C ILE A 131 -6.01 -12.45 -0.73
N GLN A 132 -5.76 -12.44 0.58
CA GLN A 132 -4.53 -11.90 1.16
C GLN A 132 -3.29 -12.67 0.69
N ILE A 133 -3.29 -14.00 0.79
CA ILE A 133 -2.16 -14.84 0.40
C ILE A 133 -1.86 -14.68 -1.09
N CYS A 134 -2.87 -14.74 -1.96
CA CYS A 134 -2.68 -14.51 -3.39
C CYS A 134 -2.15 -13.11 -3.69
N THR A 135 -2.65 -12.09 -2.96
CA THR A 135 -2.17 -10.72 -3.08
C THR A 135 -0.71 -10.60 -2.69
N HIS A 136 -0.28 -11.22 -1.59
CA HIS A 136 1.13 -11.23 -1.16
C HIS A 136 2.02 -11.87 -2.22
N LEU A 137 1.64 -13.05 -2.73
CA LEU A 137 2.42 -13.76 -3.73
C LEU A 137 2.58 -12.94 -5.01
N VAL A 138 1.49 -12.40 -5.56
CA VAL A 138 1.53 -11.57 -6.76
C VAL A 138 2.34 -10.29 -6.51
N SER A 139 2.16 -9.64 -5.37
CA SER A 139 2.90 -8.42 -5.03
C SER A 139 4.41 -8.66 -4.92
N LEU A 140 4.81 -9.78 -4.30
CA LEU A 140 6.21 -10.17 -4.19
C LEU A 140 6.81 -10.50 -5.56
N LEU A 141 6.05 -11.15 -6.45
CA LEU A 141 6.46 -11.40 -7.84
C LEU A 141 6.67 -10.09 -8.61
N ILE A 142 5.76 -9.11 -8.45
CA ILE A 142 5.93 -7.77 -9.05
C ILE A 142 7.19 -7.09 -8.50
N CYS A 143 7.39 -7.12 -7.18
CA CYS A 143 8.60 -6.55 -6.56
C CYS A 143 9.89 -7.22 -7.04
N LEU A 144 9.86 -8.53 -7.28
CA LEU A 144 10.97 -9.30 -7.82
C LEU A 144 11.25 -8.91 -9.29
N ALA A 145 10.20 -8.75 -10.09
CA ALA A 145 10.31 -8.28 -11.48
C ALA A 145 10.87 -6.85 -11.56
N LEU A 146 10.44 -5.95 -10.66
CA LEU A 146 11.02 -4.60 -10.55
C LEU A 146 12.51 -4.64 -10.20
N TYR A 147 12.90 -5.54 -9.29
CA TYR A 147 14.29 -5.70 -8.87
C TYR A 147 15.18 -6.21 -10.02
N TYR A 148 14.81 -7.30 -10.69
CA TYR A 148 15.62 -7.87 -11.77
C TYR A 148 15.57 -7.02 -13.05
N GLY A 149 14.44 -6.38 -13.34
CA GLY A 149 14.31 -5.48 -14.48
C GLY A 149 15.05 -4.15 -14.29
N GLY A 150 15.60 -3.88 -13.09
CA GLY A 150 16.22 -2.61 -12.76
C GLY A 150 15.24 -1.44 -12.88
N TYR A 151 13.93 -1.68 -12.83
CA TYR A 151 12.90 -0.65 -12.95
C TYR A 151 12.80 0.14 -11.63
N GLY A 152 12.28 1.37 -11.72
CA GLY A 152 12.10 2.24 -10.57
C GLY A 152 12.73 3.62 -10.74
N PHE A 153 12.58 4.45 -9.73
CA PHE A 153 12.94 5.87 -9.72
C PHE A 153 14.06 6.13 -8.72
N SER A 154 15.00 7.01 -9.05
CA SER A 154 16.10 7.40 -8.16
C SER A 154 15.97 8.85 -7.68
N TYR A 155 15.00 9.62 -8.20
CA TYR A 155 14.83 11.03 -7.86
C TYR A 155 14.56 11.32 -6.38
N ILE A 156 14.10 10.32 -5.62
CA ILE A 156 14.04 10.37 -4.15
C ILE A 156 15.28 9.68 -3.61
N SER A 157 16.19 10.49 -3.05
CA SER A 157 17.40 9.98 -2.39
C SER A 157 17.08 8.99 -1.28
N VAL A 158 17.91 7.96 -1.17
CA VAL A 158 17.88 7.00 -0.06
C VAL A 158 18.05 7.77 1.26
N PRO A 159 17.28 7.42 2.31
CA PRO A 159 17.46 7.97 3.66
C PRO A 159 18.90 7.80 4.17
N PRO A 160 19.36 8.61 5.15
CA PRO A 160 18.64 9.67 5.87
C PRO A 160 18.82 11.07 5.27
N HIS A 161 19.62 11.22 4.22
CA HIS A 161 20.01 12.53 3.68
C HIS A 161 19.34 12.84 2.36
N ASP A 162 18.40 13.78 2.41
CA ASP A 162 17.80 14.35 1.22
C ASP A 162 18.58 15.56 0.70
N ARG A 163 19.57 15.28 -0.15
CA ARG A 163 20.41 16.28 -0.82
C ARG A 163 19.84 16.77 -2.17
N LYS A 164 18.78 16.15 -2.69
CA LYS A 164 18.24 16.51 -4.02
C LYS A 164 17.40 17.79 -3.92
N LYS A 165 17.65 18.74 -4.84
CA LYS A 165 16.93 20.03 -4.91
C LYS A 165 15.42 19.83 -5.06
N GLU A 166 14.66 20.76 -4.50
CA GLU A 166 13.20 20.80 -4.70
C GLU A 166 12.86 21.21 -6.13
N LEU A 167 11.74 20.71 -6.64
CA LEU A 167 11.26 21.01 -7.98
C LEU A 167 10.80 22.46 -8.11
N ALA A 168 10.67 22.94 -9.35
CA ALA A 168 9.91 24.14 -9.65
C ALA A 168 8.49 24.04 -9.04
N SER A 169 8.04 25.13 -8.43
CA SER A 169 6.78 25.23 -7.66
C SER A 169 5.57 24.61 -8.36
N ASN A 170 5.43 24.80 -9.68
CA ASN A 170 4.28 24.32 -10.43
C ASN A 170 4.21 22.78 -10.54
N VAL A 171 5.34 22.11 -10.80
CA VAL A 171 5.37 20.63 -10.88
C VAL A 171 5.13 20.03 -9.50
N GLN A 172 5.68 20.65 -8.45
CA GLN A 172 5.46 20.24 -7.07
C GLN A 172 3.98 20.35 -6.67
N ARG A 173 3.28 21.40 -7.11
CA ARG A 173 1.82 21.56 -6.88
C ARG A 173 1.02 20.44 -7.56
N VAL A 174 1.35 20.10 -8.80
CA VAL A 174 0.67 19.00 -9.52
C VAL A 174 0.88 17.65 -8.82
N ILE A 175 2.11 17.33 -8.42
CA ILE A 175 2.40 16.09 -7.67
C ILE A 175 1.63 16.06 -6.35
N SER A 176 1.58 17.19 -5.64
CA SER A 176 0.86 17.28 -4.36
C SER A 176 -0.64 17.09 -4.55
N ALA A 177 -1.24 17.72 -5.57
CA ALA A 177 -2.65 17.54 -5.91
C ALA A 177 -2.98 16.09 -6.28
N LEU A 178 -2.13 15.44 -7.09
CA LEU A 178 -2.29 14.03 -7.45
C LEU A 178 -2.19 13.12 -6.22
N ASN A 179 -1.23 13.38 -5.33
CA ASN A 179 -1.12 12.59 -4.11
C ASN A 179 -2.35 12.77 -3.20
N VAL A 180 -2.90 13.98 -3.09
CA VAL A 180 -4.12 14.24 -2.30
C VAL A 180 -5.30 13.48 -2.90
N LEU A 181 -5.48 13.55 -4.22
CA LEU A 181 -6.52 12.80 -4.92
C LEU A 181 -6.37 11.28 -4.69
N ALA A 182 -5.15 10.77 -4.83
CA ALA A 182 -4.82 9.37 -4.58
C ALA A 182 -5.07 8.95 -3.13
N ALA A 183 -4.74 9.80 -2.17
CA ALA A 183 -5.03 9.56 -0.75
C ALA A 183 -6.53 9.50 -0.48
N LEU A 184 -7.33 10.36 -1.11
CA LEU A 184 -8.80 10.31 -1.03
C LEU A 184 -9.36 9.01 -1.63
N ILE A 185 -8.80 8.55 -2.76
CA ILE A 185 -9.17 7.25 -3.35
C ILE A 185 -8.82 6.10 -2.39
N LEU A 186 -7.63 6.10 -1.80
CA LEU A 186 -7.23 5.09 -0.82
C LEU A 186 -8.15 5.09 0.40
N ALA A 187 -8.42 6.26 0.98
CA ALA A 187 -9.25 6.40 2.17
C ALA A 187 -10.71 5.96 1.92
N SER A 188 -11.23 6.22 0.73
CA SER A 188 -12.58 5.82 0.35
C SER A 188 -12.68 4.34 -0.07
N THR A 189 -11.58 3.71 -0.51
CA THR A 189 -11.61 2.34 -1.05
C THR A 189 -12.25 1.34 -0.09
N MET A 190 -11.85 1.30 1.18
CA MET A 190 -12.41 0.34 2.14
C MET A 190 -13.87 0.64 2.47
N TYR A 191 -14.22 1.91 2.69
CA TYR A 191 -15.61 2.30 2.92
C TYR A 191 -16.53 1.82 1.78
N TRP A 192 -16.10 1.98 0.53
CA TRP A 192 -16.88 1.52 -0.62
C TRP A 192 -16.91 0.00 -0.76
N VAL A 193 -15.83 -0.72 -0.46
CA VAL A 193 -15.84 -2.20 -0.46
C VAL A 193 -16.82 -2.73 0.58
N MET A 194 -16.85 -2.13 1.77
CA MET A 194 -17.71 -2.56 2.87
C MET A 194 -19.18 -2.21 2.64
N ASN A 195 -19.48 -1.03 2.08
CA ASN A 195 -20.87 -0.53 1.97
C ASN A 195 -21.49 -0.67 0.57
N TYR A 196 -20.67 -0.77 -0.49
CA TYR A 196 -21.09 -0.68 -1.89
C TYR A 196 -20.38 -1.70 -2.78
N TYR A 197 -20.24 -2.94 -2.30
CA TYR A 197 -19.48 -4.02 -2.97
C TYR A 197 -19.87 -4.27 -4.44
N GLN A 198 -21.11 -4.00 -4.83
CA GLN A 198 -21.58 -4.13 -6.22
C GLN A 198 -20.92 -3.12 -7.19
N HIS A 199 -20.31 -2.06 -6.65
CA HIS A 199 -19.64 -1.00 -7.39
C HIS A 199 -18.10 -1.09 -7.30
N VAL A 200 -17.53 -2.21 -6.87
CA VAL A 200 -16.08 -2.44 -6.85
C VAL A 200 -15.44 -2.17 -8.22
N TYR A 201 -16.17 -2.40 -9.31
CA TYR A 201 -15.75 -2.10 -10.69
C TYR A 201 -15.44 -0.63 -10.97
N ILE A 202 -15.85 0.32 -10.11
CA ILE A 202 -15.52 1.76 -10.23
C ILE A 202 -14.22 2.09 -9.47
N ILE A 203 -13.98 1.41 -8.34
CA ILE A 203 -12.85 1.67 -7.44
C ILE A 203 -11.57 1.11 -8.04
N VAL A 204 -11.61 -0.11 -8.59
CA VAL A 204 -10.41 -0.75 -9.17
C VAL A 204 -9.80 0.11 -10.29
N PRO A 205 -10.55 0.59 -11.29
CA PRO A 205 -9.99 1.45 -12.33
C PRO A 205 -9.51 2.80 -11.80
N SER A 206 -10.17 3.40 -10.81
CA SER A 206 -9.76 4.70 -10.25
C SER A 206 -8.43 4.60 -9.48
N ALA A 207 -8.24 3.55 -8.69
CA ALA A 207 -6.96 3.28 -8.00
C ALA A 207 -5.83 3.01 -9.00
N LEU A 208 -6.10 2.19 -10.03
CA LEU A 208 -5.13 1.91 -11.11
C LEU A 208 -4.77 3.17 -11.90
N LEU A 209 -5.76 4.01 -12.21
CA LEU A 209 -5.54 5.27 -12.92
C LEU A 209 -4.70 6.24 -12.08
N ALA A 210 -4.99 6.36 -10.78
CA ALA A 210 -4.22 7.19 -9.87
C ALA A 210 -2.76 6.71 -9.78
N LEU A 211 -2.55 5.40 -9.64
CA LEU A 211 -1.21 4.80 -9.65
C LEU A 211 -0.48 5.06 -10.97
N PHE A 212 -1.16 4.84 -12.09
CA PHE A 212 -0.61 5.07 -13.42
C PHE A 212 -0.16 6.53 -13.61
N LEU A 213 -1.02 7.50 -13.24
CA LEU A 213 -0.69 8.93 -13.32
C LEU A 213 0.52 9.28 -12.44
N LEU A 214 0.61 8.74 -11.22
CA LEU A 214 1.75 8.96 -10.34
C LEU A 214 3.05 8.34 -10.88
N ILE A 215 2.97 7.17 -11.51
CA ILE A 215 4.11 6.53 -12.18
C ILE A 215 4.57 7.35 -13.38
N VAL A 216 3.65 7.84 -14.22
CA VAL A 216 3.96 8.69 -15.39
C VAL A 216 4.62 9.99 -14.96
N VAL A 217 4.09 10.66 -13.93
CA VAL A 217 4.69 11.89 -13.40
C VAL A 217 6.04 11.62 -12.75
N SER A 218 6.18 10.51 -12.02
CA SER A 218 7.46 10.07 -11.44
C SER A 218 8.51 9.80 -12.53
N ARG A 219 8.11 9.22 -13.67
CA ARG A 219 9.02 8.99 -14.82
C ARG A 219 9.43 10.30 -15.49
N LYS A 220 8.49 11.22 -15.71
CA LYS A 220 8.80 12.56 -16.23
C LYS A 220 9.78 13.30 -15.33
N ARG A 221 9.64 13.14 -14.01
CA ARG A 221 10.55 13.72 -13.02
C ARG A 221 11.95 13.11 -13.07
N GLU A 222 12.05 11.80 -13.22
CA GLU A 222 13.34 11.11 -13.36
C GLU A 222 14.10 11.61 -14.61
N SER A 223 13.41 11.78 -15.74
CA SER A 223 14.01 12.27 -16.99
C SER A 223 14.39 13.76 -16.98
N ALA A 224 13.95 14.53 -15.98
CA ALA A 224 14.23 15.96 -15.86
C ALA A 224 15.40 16.27 -14.90
N GLN A 225 16.03 15.26 -14.29
CA GLN A 225 17.23 15.37 -13.46
C GLN A 225 18.48 15.14 -14.29
#